data_AF-A0A519L891-F1
#
_entry.id   AF-A0A519L891-F1
#
_cell.length_a   1.000
_cell.length_b   1.000
_cell.length_c   1.000
_cell.angle_alpha   90.00
_cell.angle_beta   90.00
_cell.angle_gamma   90.00
#
_symmetry.space_group_name_H-M   'P 1'
#
loop_
_entity.id
_entity.type
_entity.pdbx_description
1 polymer ?
#
loop_
_entity_poly.entity_id
_entity_poly.type
_entity_poly.pdbx_seq_one_letter_code
_entity_poly.pdbx_strand_id
1 'polypeptide(L)'
;ELGHNYYQRAYKDQPFLFKNGANDGFHEAIGDFVGLSALTPTYLNQIGLLQTVPGAEEDIPFLLKMALDKIAFLPFGLMVDRWRWGVFSGETSPAEYNDAWSANMLKYQGLVPPGPRPANAFDPGAKYHIPGNTPYTRYFLAHIYQFQFQRAACKQAGWTGPLHRCSIYGNEEVGRRFNAMLEMGQSRPWPEAMQAFTGETGNDASAVADYFAPLNVWLTEQNRGKDCGWDA
;
A
#
# COMPACT_ATOMS: atom_id res chain seq x y z
N GLU A 1 7.95 8.54 -8.04
CA GLU A 1 8.15 9.80 -8.81
C GLU A 1 7.53 9.84 -10.20
N LEU A 2 8.10 9.21 -11.24
CA LEU A 2 7.57 9.37 -12.61
C LEU A 2 6.09 8.99 -12.77
N GLY A 3 5.61 7.99 -12.02
CA GLY A 3 4.19 7.62 -11.98
C GLY A 3 3.27 8.78 -11.60
N HIS A 4 3.68 9.65 -10.66
CA HIS A 4 2.92 10.84 -10.28
C HIS A 4 2.86 11.86 -11.43
N ASN A 5 3.99 12.08 -12.12
CA ASN A 5 4.04 12.97 -13.28
C ASN A 5 3.14 12.46 -14.42
N TYR A 6 3.13 11.15 -14.66
CA TYR A 6 2.23 10.55 -15.66
C TYR A 6 0.76 10.70 -15.27
N TYR A 7 0.43 10.53 -13.98
CA TYR A 7 -0.94 10.76 -13.52
C TYR A 7 -1.34 12.24 -13.71
N GLN A 8 -0.49 13.18 -13.29
CA GLN A 8 -0.68 14.62 -13.51
C GLN A 8 -0.87 14.99 -14.98
N ARG A 9 -0.10 14.36 -15.86
CA ARG A 9 -0.23 14.54 -17.30
C ARG A 9 -1.55 13.98 -17.83
N ALA A 10 -2.01 12.83 -17.33
CA ALA A 10 -3.22 12.18 -17.81
C ALA A 10 -4.48 13.04 -17.57
N TYR A 11 -4.66 13.55 -16.34
CA TYR A 11 -5.80 14.42 -16.04
C TYR A 11 -5.57 15.91 -16.38
N LYS A 12 -4.55 16.27 -17.17
CA LYS A 12 -4.20 17.67 -17.45
C LYS A 12 -5.33 18.50 -18.08
N ASP A 13 -6.24 17.82 -18.79
CA ASP A 13 -7.36 18.44 -19.51
C ASP A 13 -8.65 18.50 -18.66
N GLN A 14 -8.63 17.98 -17.41
CA GLN A 14 -9.72 18.17 -16.45
C GLN A 14 -9.84 19.64 -16.02
N PRO A 15 -11.05 20.11 -15.64
CA PRO A 15 -11.20 21.39 -14.94
C PRO A 15 -10.28 21.47 -13.72
N PHE A 16 -9.81 22.68 -13.39
CA PHE A 16 -8.80 22.88 -12.34
C PHE A 16 -9.13 22.18 -11.01
N LEU A 17 -10.39 22.25 -10.56
CA LEU A 17 -10.84 21.62 -9.31
C LEU A 17 -10.81 20.08 -9.34
N PHE A 18 -10.71 19.46 -10.52
CA PHE A 18 -10.66 18.01 -10.69
C PHE A 18 -9.26 17.49 -11.05
N LYS A 19 -8.24 18.34 -11.06
CA LYS A 19 -6.83 17.95 -11.31
C LYS A 19 -6.17 17.38 -10.05
N ASN A 20 -6.69 16.27 -9.54
CA ASN A 20 -6.14 15.54 -8.41
C ASN A 20 -6.45 14.04 -8.54
N GLY A 21 -5.99 13.23 -7.59
CA GLY A 21 -6.35 11.81 -7.52
C GLY A 21 -7.83 11.60 -7.18
N ALA A 22 -8.38 10.46 -7.59
CA ALA A 22 -9.77 10.11 -7.33
C ALA A 22 -10.12 10.10 -5.83
N ASN A 23 -9.18 9.65 -4.99
CA ASN A 23 -9.11 9.93 -3.57
C ASN A 23 -7.64 9.99 -3.10
N ASP A 24 -7.43 10.30 -1.82
CA ASP A 24 -6.10 10.45 -1.21
C ASP A 24 -5.15 9.24 -1.41
N GLY A 25 -5.67 8.02 -1.56
CA GLY A 25 -4.88 6.81 -1.72
C GLY A 25 -4.44 6.53 -3.16
N PHE A 26 -5.07 7.12 -4.18
CA PHE A 26 -4.77 6.80 -5.59
C PHE A 26 -3.39 7.28 -6.02
N HIS A 27 -2.99 8.48 -5.59
CA HIS A 27 -1.75 9.10 -6.08
C HIS A 27 -0.51 8.26 -5.77
N GLU A 28 -0.41 7.80 -4.52
CA GLU A 28 0.67 6.93 -4.06
C GLU A 28 0.54 5.53 -4.66
N ALA A 29 -0.68 4.98 -4.71
CA ALA A 29 -0.92 3.66 -5.28
C ALA A 29 -0.46 3.51 -6.73
N ILE A 30 -0.65 4.55 -7.55
CA ILE A 30 -0.26 4.57 -8.97
C ILE A 30 1.26 4.49 -9.11
N GLY A 31 2.00 5.27 -8.31
CA GLY A 31 3.45 5.23 -8.30
C GLY A 31 3.98 3.86 -7.85
N ASP A 32 3.44 3.38 -6.73
CA ASP A 32 3.84 2.10 -6.13
C ASP A 32 3.50 0.90 -7.01
N PHE A 33 2.34 0.88 -7.65
CA PHE A 33 1.93 -0.16 -8.59
C PHE A 33 2.93 -0.30 -9.76
N VAL A 34 3.30 0.82 -10.38
CA VAL A 34 4.33 0.81 -11.44
C VAL A 34 5.67 0.32 -10.88
N GLY A 35 6.00 0.71 -9.64
CA GLY A 35 7.16 0.21 -8.91
C GLY A 35 7.17 -1.32 -8.73
N LEU A 36 6.05 -1.92 -8.33
CA LEU A 36 5.94 -3.38 -8.16
C LEU A 36 6.30 -4.12 -9.45
N SER A 37 5.79 -3.67 -10.59
CA SER A 37 6.11 -4.26 -11.89
C SER A 37 7.58 -4.05 -12.29
N ALA A 38 8.14 -2.87 -12.02
CA ALA A 38 9.53 -2.52 -12.35
C ALA A 38 10.59 -3.21 -11.48
N LEU A 39 10.19 -3.79 -10.35
CA LEU A 39 11.08 -4.54 -9.45
C LEU A 39 11.11 -6.05 -9.75
N THR A 40 10.26 -6.53 -10.65
CA THR A 40 10.20 -7.97 -10.94
C THR A 40 11.43 -8.45 -11.70
N PRO A 41 11.97 -9.65 -11.41
CA PRO A 41 13.04 -10.24 -12.21
C PRO A 41 12.65 -10.44 -13.67
N THR A 42 11.36 -10.69 -13.94
CA THR A 42 10.78 -10.75 -15.29
C THR A 42 11.02 -9.44 -16.05
N TYR A 43 10.68 -8.30 -15.45
CA TYR A 43 10.90 -6.99 -16.06
C TYR A 43 12.39 -6.72 -16.30
N LEU A 44 13.24 -6.95 -15.29
CA LEU A 44 14.69 -6.72 -15.42
C LEU A 44 15.32 -7.54 -16.54
N ASN A 45 14.83 -8.76 -16.77
CA ASN A 45 15.23 -9.57 -17.91
C ASN A 45 14.71 -9.02 -19.25
N GLN A 46 13.43 -8.61 -19.32
CA GLN A 46 12.82 -8.01 -20.52
C GLN A 46 13.58 -6.77 -21.01
N ILE A 47 14.16 -5.97 -20.10
CA ILE A 47 14.93 -4.76 -20.44
C ILE A 47 16.44 -5.01 -20.56
N GLY A 48 16.89 -6.26 -20.44
CA GLY A 48 18.31 -6.64 -20.61
C GLY A 48 19.24 -6.30 -19.44
N LEU A 49 18.71 -5.92 -18.28
CA LEU A 49 19.52 -5.72 -17.06
C LEU A 49 19.84 -7.03 -16.33
N LEU A 50 19.09 -8.10 -16.63
CA LEU A 50 19.31 -9.43 -16.07
C LEU A 50 19.38 -10.46 -17.20
N GLN A 51 20.39 -11.34 -17.19
CA GLN A 51 20.56 -12.36 -18.22
C GLN A 51 19.54 -13.50 -18.10
N THR A 52 19.26 -13.94 -16.88
CA THR A 52 18.35 -15.07 -16.60
C THR A 52 17.46 -14.72 -15.41
N VAL A 53 16.17 -15.02 -15.54
CA VAL A 53 15.20 -14.88 -14.44
C VAL A 53 15.50 -15.92 -13.35
N PRO A 54 15.67 -15.54 -12.06
CA PRO A 54 15.93 -16.49 -10.98
C PRO A 54 14.78 -17.48 -10.78
N GLY A 55 15.11 -18.68 -10.33
CA GLY A 55 14.13 -19.71 -10.02
C GLY A 55 13.30 -19.37 -8.78
N ALA A 56 12.30 -20.19 -8.48
CA ALA A 56 11.35 -19.97 -7.39
C ALA A 56 12.01 -20.00 -6.00
N GLU A 57 13.20 -20.60 -5.88
CA GLU A 57 14.01 -20.63 -4.67
C GLU A 57 14.38 -19.25 -4.13
N GLU A 58 14.47 -18.24 -5.00
CA GLU A 58 14.79 -16.85 -4.63
C GLU A 58 13.56 -16.00 -4.29
N ASP A 59 12.34 -16.55 -4.39
CA ASP A 59 11.11 -15.78 -4.14
C ASP A 59 10.93 -15.43 -2.66
N ILE A 60 11.29 -16.34 -1.74
CA ILE A 60 11.06 -16.14 -0.31
C ILE A 60 11.89 -14.97 0.24
N PRO A 61 13.21 -14.86 0.01
CA PRO A 61 13.98 -13.70 0.46
C PRO A 61 13.43 -12.37 -0.09
N PHE A 62 13.04 -12.34 -1.37
CA PHE A 62 12.43 -11.17 -1.99
C PHE A 62 11.09 -10.80 -1.32
N LEU A 63 10.18 -11.76 -1.19
CA LEU A 63 8.88 -11.53 -0.60
C LEU A 63 8.99 -11.14 0.88
N LEU A 64 9.94 -11.72 1.63
CA LEU A 64 10.18 -11.34 3.03
C LEU A 64 10.63 -9.87 3.13
N LYS A 65 11.57 -9.44 2.28
CA LYS A 65 11.97 -8.03 2.20
C LYS A 65 10.78 -7.13 1.84
N MET A 66 9.97 -7.54 0.86
CA MET A 66 8.76 -6.80 0.47
C MET A 66 7.72 -6.75 1.60
N ALA A 67 7.59 -7.80 2.41
CA ALA A 67 6.65 -7.84 3.52
C ALA A 67 7.10 -6.92 4.67
N LEU A 68 8.41 -6.82 4.93
CA LEU A 68 8.95 -5.85 5.89
C LEU A 68 8.67 -4.40 5.49
N ASP A 69 8.65 -4.11 4.18
CA ASP A 69 8.30 -2.77 3.68
C ASP A 69 6.77 -2.55 3.69
N LYS A 70 6.01 -3.48 3.11
CA LYS A 70 4.58 -3.27 2.81
C LYS A 70 3.64 -3.78 3.89
N ILE A 71 3.86 -4.98 4.43
CA ILE A 71 2.97 -5.60 5.43
C ILE A 71 3.20 -5.02 6.81
N ALA A 72 4.46 -4.90 7.25
CA ALA A 72 4.79 -4.35 8.57
C ALA A 72 4.37 -2.87 8.70
N PHE A 73 4.26 -2.15 7.58
CA PHE A 73 3.74 -0.78 7.54
C PHE A 73 2.24 -0.70 7.83
N LEU A 74 1.41 -1.64 7.35
CA LEU A 74 -0.05 -1.50 7.38
C LEU A 74 -0.62 -1.22 8.77
N PRO A 75 -0.21 -1.93 9.85
CA PRO A 75 -0.75 -1.64 11.17
C PRO A 75 -0.30 -0.29 11.72
N PHE A 76 0.94 0.14 11.42
CA PHE A 76 1.41 1.49 11.72
C PHE A 76 0.57 2.56 10.99
N GLY A 77 0.36 2.34 9.69
CA GLY A 77 -0.44 3.20 8.82
C GLY A 77 -1.86 3.43 9.35
N LEU A 78 -2.50 2.36 9.83
CA LEU A 78 -3.82 2.39 10.42
C LEU A 78 -3.84 3.12 11.78
N MET A 79 -2.91 2.78 12.67
CA MET A 79 -2.98 3.27 14.05
C MET A 79 -2.75 4.78 14.18
N VAL A 80 -1.97 5.37 13.26
CA VAL A 80 -1.68 6.81 13.24
C VAL A 80 -2.95 7.63 13.09
N ASP A 81 -3.78 7.30 12.10
CA ASP A 81 -5.03 8.04 11.88
C ASP A 81 -6.15 7.58 12.83
N ARG A 82 -6.14 6.34 13.35
CA ARG A 82 -7.02 5.95 14.46
C ARG A 82 -6.81 6.85 15.68
N TRP A 83 -5.55 7.12 16.03
CA TRP A 83 -5.22 8.06 17.10
C TRP A 83 -5.71 9.48 16.78
N ARG A 84 -5.45 9.98 15.57
CA ARG A 84 -5.89 11.33 15.16
C ARG A 84 -7.40 11.48 15.17
N TRP A 85 -8.15 10.46 14.74
CA TRP A 85 -9.60 10.50 14.76
C TRP A 85 -10.15 10.56 16.18
N GLY A 86 -9.57 9.81 17.13
CA GLY A 86 -9.92 9.91 18.55
C GLY A 86 -9.62 11.29 19.14
N VAL A 87 -8.51 11.90 18.74
CA VAL A 87 -8.16 13.28 19.13
C VAL A 87 -9.15 14.28 18.54
N PHE A 88 -9.47 14.18 17.25
CA PHE A 88 -10.36 15.12 16.56
C PHE A 88 -11.83 15.00 16.97
N SER A 89 -12.28 13.79 17.33
CA SER A 89 -13.63 13.57 17.85
C SER A 89 -13.78 14.01 19.32
N GLY A 90 -12.67 14.23 20.03
CA GLY A 90 -12.65 14.50 21.47
C GLY A 90 -12.74 13.25 22.35
N GLU A 91 -12.77 12.05 21.76
CA GLU A 91 -12.72 10.77 22.50
C GLU A 91 -11.40 10.62 23.27
N THR A 92 -10.29 11.15 22.74
CA THR A 92 -9.00 11.19 23.42
C THR A 92 -8.71 12.60 23.91
N SER A 93 -8.68 12.80 25.23
CA SER A 93 -8.33 14.09 25.80
C SER A 93 -6.82 14.38 25.68
N PRO A 94 -6.39 15.65 25.78
CA PRO A 94 -4.96 16.00 25.75
C PRO A 94 -4.11 15.27 26.80
N ALA A 95 -4.68 14.94 27.96
CA ALA A 95 -3.98 14.20 29.01
C ALA A 95 -3.73 12.73 28.63
N GLU A 96 -4.51 12.17 27.71
CA GLU A 96 -4.49 10.76 27.29
C GLU A 96 -3.74 10.54 25.97
N TYR A 97 -3.26 11.60 25.32
CA TYR A 97 -2.61 11.52 24.00
C TYR A 97 -1.53 10.44 23.92
N ASN A 98 -0.64 10.40 24.92
CA ASN A 98 0.48 9.45 24.90
C ASN A 98 0.06 8.02 25.24
N ASP A 99 -0.91 7.87 26.14
CA ASP A 99 -1.44 6.58 26.56
C ASP A 99 -2.24 5.94 25.42
N ALA A 100 -3.10 6.71 24.76
CA ALA A 100 -3.85 6.27 23.58
C ALA A 100 -2.92 5.90 22.41
N TRP A 101 -1.81 6.63 22.23
CA TRP A 101 -0.81 6.28 21.23
C TRP A 101 -0.14 4.93 21.54
N SER A 102 0.28 4.75 22.81
CA SER A 102 0.94 3.51 23.25
C SER A 102 -0.01 2.31 23.22
N ALA A 103 -1.28 2.50 23.61
CA ALA A 103 -2.32 1.48 23.50
C ALA A 103 -2.56 1.08 22.03
N ASN A 104 -2.54 2.05 21.11
CA ASN A 104 -2.63 1.78 19.68
C ASN A 104 -1.41 1.01 19.14
N MET A 105 -0.19 1.33 19.58
CA MET A 105 1.01 0.56 19.21
C MET A 105 0.90 -0.91 19.67
N LEU A 106 0.45 -1.14 20.90
CA LEU A 106 0.26 -2.50 21.40
C LEU A 106 -0.85 -3.22 20.62
N LYS A 107 -2.02 -2.60 20.50
CA LYS A 107 -3.19 -3.20 19.83
C LYS A 107 -2.93 -3.56 18.37
N TYR A 108 -2.32 -2.66 17.60
CA TYR A 108 -2.17 -2.84 16.16
C TYR A 108 -0.83 -3.44 15.75
N GLN A 109 0.26 -3.15 16.48
CA GLN A 109 1.61 -3.57 16.10
C GLN A 109 2.25 -4.60 17.04
N GLY A 110 1.70 -4.82 18.24
CA GLY A 110 2.33 -5.66 19.25
C GLY A 110 3.60 -5.04 19.84
N LEU A 111 3.69 -3.71 19.82
CA LEU A 111 4.86 -2.97 20.29
C LEU A 111 4.54 -2.19 21.57
N VAL A 112 5.48 -2.21 22.50
CA VAL A 112 5.44 -1.41 23.72
C VAL A 112 6.61 -0.42 23.76
N PRO A 113 6.45 0.76 24.39
CA PRO A 113 7.58 1.65 24.64
C PRO A 113 8.69 0.93 25.44
N PRO A 114 9.98 1.22 25.18
CA PRO A 114 11.10 0.60 25.89
C PRO A 114 11.25 1.06 27.35
N GLY A 115 10.43 2.01 27.80
CA GLY A 115 10.41 2.52 29.16
C GLY A 115 9.23 3.47 29.40
N PRO A 116 9.04 3.94 30.64
CA PRO A 116 7.92 4.82 30.99
C PRO A 116 7.86 6.07 30.12
N ARG A 117 6.65 6.46 29.71
CA ARG A 117 6.40 7.68 28.92
C ARG A 117 5.51 8.63 29.73
N PRO A 118 5.98 9.86 30.03
CA PRO A 118 5.12 10.83 30.72
C PRO A 118 4.04 11.36 29.78
N ALA A 119 2.90 11.79 30.33
CA ALA A 119 1.76 12.29 29.54
C ALA A 119 2.12 13.47 28.62
N ASN A 120 3.11 14.28 29.01
CA ASN A 120 3.59 15.43 28.24
C ASN A 120 4.70 15.10 27.21
N ALA A 121 5.02 13.82 26.98
CA ALA A 121 6.02 13.42 25.98
C ALA A 121 5.58 13.70 24.54
N PHE A 122 4.27 13.61 24.29
CA PHE A 122 3.65 13.79 22.98
C PHE A 122 4.35 12.99 21.87
N ASP A 123 4.58 11.70 22.10
CA ASP A 123 5.16 10.73 21.17
C ASP A 123 4.57 10.78 19.74
N PRO A 124 3.23 10.87 19.55
CA PRO A 124 2.65 11.06 18.22
C PRO A 124 3.25 12.26 17.47
N GLY A 125 3.61 13.35 18.17
CA GLY A 125 4.23 14.53 17.59
C GLY A 125 5.59 14.29 16.94
N ALA A 126 6.30 13.21 17.30
CA ALA A 126 7.56 12.84 16.67
C ALA A 126 7.39 12.30 15.24
N LYS A 127 6.16 11.91 14.84
CA LYS A 127 5.85 11.52 13.47
C LYS A 127 5.45 12.74 12.65
N TYR A 128 6.32 13.21 11.75
CA TYR A 128 6.14 14.40 10.88
C TYR A 128 4.71 14.69 10.41
N HIS A 129 3.99 13.67 9.92
CA HIS A 129 2.63 13.82 9.39
C HIS A 129 1.59 14.27 10.42
N ILE A 130 1.82 14.03 11.71
CA ILE A 130 0.93 14.48 12.80
C ILE A 130 1.00 16.01 12.97
N PRO A 131 2.14 16.65 13.31
CA PRO A 131 2.22 18.10 13.39
C PRO A 131 2.08 18.79 12.02
N GLY A 132 2.41 18.10 10.92
CA GLY A 132 2.15 18.57 9.56
C GLY A 132 0.70 18.41 9.09
N ASN A 133 -0.21 17.96 9.97
CA ASN A 133 -1.64 17.73 9.71
C ASN A 133 -1.95 17.01 8.39
N THR A 134 -1.12 16.05 7.99
CA THR A 134 -1.27 15.31 6.74
C THR A 134 -1.92 13.96 7.03
N PRO A 135 -3.12 13.64 6.48
CA PRO A 135 -3.78 12.32 6.60
C PRO A 135 -2.81 11.17 6.35
N TYR A 136 -2.73 10.19 7.27
CA TYR A 136 -1.83 9.04 7.12
C TYR A 136 -2.51 7.83 6.46
N THR A 137 -3.84 7.76 6.53
CA THR A 137 -4.71 6.77 5.87
C THR A 137 -4.46 6.69 4.37
N ARG A 138 -4.00 7.78 3.74
CA ARG A 138 -3.61 7.80 2.32
C ARG A 138 -2.61 6.69 1.97
N TYR A 139 -1.61 6.47 2.83
CA TYR A 139 -0.59 5.46 2.62
C TYR A 139 -1.13 4.06 2.89
N PHE A 140 -2.00 3.91 3.90
CA PHE A 140 -2.68 2.64 4.18
C PHE A 140 -3.53 2.19 2.99
N LEU A 141 -4.35 3.08 2.44
CA LEU A 141 -5.16 2.82 1.25
C LEU A 141 -4.29 2.55 0.03
N ALA A 142 -3.22 3.33 -0.16
CA ALA A 142 -2.29 3.12 -1.26
C ALA A 142 -1.61 1.75 -1.23
N HIS A 143 -1.31 1.24 -0.04
CA HIS A 143 -0.79 -0.12 0.16
C HIS A 143 -1.80 -1.19 -0.19
N ILE A 144 -3.11 -0.93 -0.14
CA ILE A 144 -4.13 -1.88 -0.62
C ILE A 144 -4.28 -1.75 -2.15
N TYR A 145 -4.45 -0.52 -2.63
CA TYR A 145 -4.72 -0.23 -4.04
C TYR A 145 -3.60 -0.67 -4.97
N GLN A 146 -2.32 -0.53 -4.58
CA GLN A 146 -1.22 -0.94 -5.45
C GLN A 146 -1.25 -2.43 -5.80
N PHE A 147 -1.62 -3.30 -4.85
CA PHE A 147 -1.73 -4.73 -5.11
C PHE A 147 -3.04 -5.08 -5.84
N GLN A 148 -4.13 -4.36 -5.56
CA GLN A 148 -5.38 -4.50 -6.29
C GLN A 148 -5.20 -4.14 -7.78
N PHE A 149 -4.48 -3.04 -8.06
CA PHE A 149 -4.04 -2.64 -9.39
C PHE A 149 -3.14 -3.68 -10.03
N GLN A 150 -2.11 -4.17 -9.31
CA GLN A 150 -1.22 -5.21 -9.80
C GLN A 150 -2.00 -6.48 -10.20
N ARG A 151 -2.88 -6.98 -9.32
CA ARG A 151 -3.70 -8.18 -9.58
C ARG A 151 -4.57 -8.01 -10.82
N ALA A 152 -5.27 -6.88 -10.93
CA ALA A 152 -6.12 -6.60 -12.09
C ALA A 152 -5.31 -6.48 -13.39
N ALA A 153 -4.20 -5.76 -13.36
CA ALA A 153 -3.33 -5.56 -14.51
C ALA A 153 -2.71 -6.87 -15.01
N CYS A 154 -2.25 -7.73 -14.10
CA CYS A 154 -1.71 -9.04 -14.43
C CYS A 154 -2.76 -9.97 -15.04
N LYS A 155 -3.99 -9.96 -14.51
CA LYS A 155 -5.11 -10.69 -15.10
C LYS A 155 -5.43 -10.19 -16.51
N GLN A 156 -5.45 -8.87 -16.72
CA GLN A 156 -5.66 -8.27 -18.05
C GLN A 156 -4.53 -8.60 -19.02
N ALA A 157 -3.30 -8.72 -18.54
CA ALA A 157 -2.15 -9.16 -19.33
C ALA A 157 -2.14 -10.67 -19.65
N GLY A 158 -3.10 -11.44 -19.13
CA GLY A 158 -3.16 -12.89 -19.32
C GLY A 158 -2.10 -13.65 -18.51
N TRP A 159 -1.52 -13.04 -17.47
CA TRP A 159 -0.53 -13.68 -16.62
C TRP A 159 -1.17 -14.77 -15.75
N THR A 160 -0.59 -15.96 -15.75
CA THR A 160 -1.08 -17.12 -14.97
C THR A 160 -0.11 -17.59 -13.89
N GLY A 161 1.06 -16.97 -13.79
CA GLY A 161 2.07 -17.29 -12.78
C GLY A 161 1.83 -16.57 -11.44
N PRO A 162 2.79 -16.69 -10.50
CA PRO A 162 2.72 -15.98 -9.22
C PRO A 162 2.65 -14.47 -9.42
N LEU A 163 1.82 -13.77 -8.63
CA LEU A 163 1.52 -12.35 -8.84
C LEU A 163 2.77 -11.46 -8.68
N HIS A 164 3.66 -11.81 -7.76
CA HIS A 164 4.92 -11.09 -7.50
C HIS A 164 5.96 -11.22 -8.61
N ARG A 165 5.74 -12.10 -9.59
CA ARG A 165 6.60 -12.25 -10.79
C ARG A 165 6.02 -11.58 -12.04
N CYS A 166 4.80 -11.08 -11.97
CA CYS A 166 4.13 -10.48 -13.11
C CYS A 166 4.73 -9.12 -13.50
N SER A 167 5.06 -8.98 -14.79
CA SER A 167 5.42 -7.70 -15.40
C SER A 167 4.35 -7.32 -16.42
N ILE A 168 3.86 -6.09 -16.34
CA ILE A 168 2.93 -5.51 -17.34
C ILE A 168 3.66 -4.70 -18.43
N TYR A 169 5.00 -4.73 -18.43
CA TYR A 169 5.81 -3.99 -19.39
C TYR A 169 5.48 -4.40 -20.83
N GLY A 170 5.34 -3.40 -21.70
CA GLY A 170 5.01 -3.61 -23.11
C GLY A 170 3.55 -4.00 -23.37
N ASN A 171 2.69 -4.10 -22.36
CA ASN A 171 1.27 -4.40 -22.56
C ASN A 171 0.46 -3.12 -22.85
N GLU A 172 0.23 -2.84 -24.12
CA GLU A 172 -0.48 -1.63 -24.57
C GLU A 172 -1.94 -1.58 -24.09
N GLU A 173 -2.63 -2.72 -24.02
CA GLU A 173 -4.03 -2.77 -23.61
C GLU A 173 -4.21 -2.49 -22.11
N VAL A 174 -3.33 -3.03 -21.26
CA VAL A 174 -3.27 -2.66 -19.84
C VAL A 174 -2.96 -1.18 -19.69
N GLY A 175 -1.98 -0.66 -20.44
CA GLY A 175 -1.64 0.75 -20.45
C GLY A 175 -2.82 1.65 -20.84
N ARG A 176 -3.58 1.28 -21.88
CA ARG A 176 -4.77 2.00 -22.34
C ARG A 176 -5.86 2.04 -21.26
N ARG A 177 -6.14 0.91 -20.60
CA ARG A 177 -7.11 0.83 -19.49
C ARG A 177 -6.68 1.65 -18.29
N PHE A 178 -5.40 1.54 -17.91
CA PHE A 178 -4.84 2.31 -16.82
C PHE A 178 -4.95 3.80 -17.10
N ASN A 179 -4.55 4.25 -18.29
CA ASN A 179 -4.64 5.65 -18.69
C ASN A 179 -6.08 6.18 -18.68
N ALA A 180 -7.07 5.37 -19.08
CA ALA A 180 -8.48 5.77 -19.01
C ALA A 180 -8.95 6.06 -17.56
N MET A 181 -8.45 5.32 -16.56
CA MET A 181 -8.66 5.65 -15.14
C MET A 181 -7.89 6.92 -14.76
N LEU A 182 -6.63 7.06 -15.20
CA LEU A 182 -5.80 8.22 -14.86
C LEU A 182 -6.40 9.54 -15.36
N GLU A 183 -6.95 9.56 -16.57
CA GLU A 183 -7.58 10.72 -17.20
C GLU A 183 -8.80 11.24 -16.44
N MET A 184 -9.43 10.40 -15.59
CA MET A 184 -10.57 10.82 -14.78
C MET A 184 -10.20 11.87 -13.74
N GLY A 185 -8.95 11.88 -13.24
CA GLY A 185 -8.55 12.73 -12.11
C GLY A 185 -9.52 12.57 -10.94
N GLN A 186 -10.08 13.69 -10.47
CA GLN A 186 -11.11 13.74 -9.43
C GLN A 186 -12.51 14.07 -9.98
N SER A 187 -12.73 13.91 -11.29
CA SER A 187 -14.01 14.26 -11.93
C SER A 187 -15.14 13.24 -11.68
N ARG A 188 -14.81 12.06 -11.14
CA ARG A 188 -15.73 10.96 -10.86
C ARG A 188 -15.55 10.46 -9.43
N PRO A 189 -16.60 9.87 -8.81
CA PRO A 189 -16.45 9.13 -7.57
C PRO A 189 -15.34 8.08 -7.67
N TRP A 190 -14.51 7.96 -6.63
CA TRP A 190 -13.40 7.01 -6.64
C TRP A 190 -13.77 5.53 -6.93
N PRO A 191 -14.98 5.02 -6.57
CA PRO A 191 -15.39 3.66 -6.96
C PRO A 191 -15.48 3.47 -8.48
N GLU A 192 -15.89 4.52 -9.21
CA GLU A 192 -15.95 4.47 -10.68
C GLU A 192 -14.55 4.45 -11.29
N ALA A 193 -13.61 5.23 -10.72
CA ALA A 193 -12.21 5.19 -11.13
C ALA A 193 -11.58 3.80 -10.85
N MET A 194 -11.82 3.23 -9.66
CA MET A 194 -11.39 1.86 -9.33
C MET A 194 -11.93 0.86 -10.36
N GLN A 195 -13.22 0.91 -10.64
CA GLN A 195 -13.89 0.00 -11.56
C GLN A 195 -13.37 0.12 -13.00
N ALA A 196 -13.07 1.34 -13.45
CA ALA A 196 -12.56 1.59 -14.80
C ALA A 196 -11.26 0.84 -15.10
N PHE A 197 -10.41 0.65 -14.10
CA PHE A 197 -9.18 -0.12 -14.26
C PHE A 197 -9.28 -1.56 -13.77
N THR A 198 -9.83 -1.80 -12.58
CA THR A 198 -9.79 -3.14 -11.95
C THR A 198 -11.02 -3.99 -12.26
N GLY A 199 -12.13 -3.36 -12.63
CA GLY A 199 -13.46 -3.98 -12.68
C GLY A 199 -14.15 -4.09 -11.31
N GLU A 200 -13.49 -3.68 -10.23
CA GLU A 200 -13.99 -3.73 -8.85
C GLU A 200 -14.39 -2.32 -8.37
N THR A 201 -15.37 -2.17 -7.48
CA THR A 201 -15.84 -0.86 -6.99
C THR A 201 -15.36 -0.53 -5.56
N GLY A 202 -14.77 -1.50 -4.87
CA GLY A 202 -14.39 -1.40 -3.47
C GLY A 202 -12.89 -1.56 -3.25
N ASN A 203 -12.45 -1.31 -2.01
CA ASN A 203 -11.10 -1.66 -1.59
C ASN A 203 -11.04 -3.18 -1.37
N ASP A 204 -10.06 -3.86 -1.96
CA ASP A 204 -9.88 -5.31 -1.74
C ASP A 204 -8.47 -5.64 -1.25
N ALA A 205 -8.36 -5.87 0.07
CA ALA A 205 -7.11 -6.26 0.71
C ALA A 205 -6.71 -7.71 0.42
N SER A 206 -7.57 -8.55 -0.16
CA SER A 206 -7.20 -9.92 -0.55
C SER A 206 -6.10 -9.93 -1.63
N ALA A 207 -6.00 -8.88 -2.45
CA ALA A 207 -4.92 -8.75 -3.44
C ALA A 207 -3.52 -8.69 -2.78
N VAL A 208 -3.43 -8.15 -1.57
CA VAL A 208 -2.20 -8.19 -0.76
C VAL A 208 -1.89 -9.64 -0.39
N ALA A 209 -2.88 -10.38 0.12
CA ALA A 209 -2.71 -11.79 0.48
C ALA A 209 -2.33 -12.65 -0.73
N ASP A 210 -2.93 -12.42 -1.90
CA ASP A 210 -2.59 -13.10 -3.15
C ASP A 210 -1.11 -12.87 -3.54
N TYR A 211 -0.61 -11.63 -3.41
CA TYR A 211 0.77 -11.28 -3.72
C TYR A 211 1.77 -12.00 -2.79
N PHE A 212 1.45 -12.07 -1.50
CA PHE A 212 2.32 -12.67 -0.47
C PHE A 212 2.01 -14.14 -0.18
N ALA A 213 1.13 -14.79 -0.95
CA ALA A 213 0.71 -16.17 -0.69
C ALA A 213 1.89 -17.17 -0.54
N PRO A 214 2.94 -17.15 -1.38
CA PRO A 214 4.08 -18.05 -1.21
C PRO A 214 4.82 -17.82 0.11
N LEU A 215 4.99 -16.55 0.51
CA LEU A 215 5.61 -16.21 1.78
C LEU A 215 4.75 -16.64 2.96
N ASN A 216 3.43 -16.46 2.88
CA ASN A 216 2.52 -16.86 3.95
C ASN A 216 2.56 -18.38 4.20
N VAL A 217 2.63 -19.18 3.12
CA VAL A 217 2.83 -20.64 3.22
C VAL A 217 4.14 -20.95 3.93
N TRP A 218 5.24 -20.30 3.51
CA TRP A 218 6.55 -20.49 4.13
C TRP A 218 6.56 -20.09 5.61
N LEU A 219 6.01 -18.93 5.98
CA LEU A 219 5.91 -18.45 7.37
C LEU A 219 5.07 -19.39 8.23
N THR A 220 3.97 -19.91 7.70
CA THR A 220 3.12 -20.90 8.40
C THR A 220 3.92 -22.15 8.75
N GLU A 221 4.79 -22.62 7.85
CA GLU A 221 5.69 -23.73 8.13
C GLU A 221 6.73 -23.38 9.21
N GLN A 222 7.40 -22.23 9.07
CA GLN A 222 8.44 -21.81 10.01
C GLN A 222 7.91 -21.56 11.43
N ASN A 223 6.65 -21.13 11.53
CA ASN A 223 6.01 -20.80 12.80
C ASN A 223 5.29 -22.00 13.45
N ARG A 224 5.40 -23.21 12.90
CA ARG A 224 4.84 -24.40 13.55
C ARG A 224 5.43 -24.58 14.95
N GLY A 225 4.55 -24.70 15.95
CA GLY A 225 4.94 -24.82 17.36
C GLY A 225 5.42 -23.52 17.99
N LYS A 226 5.28 -22.38 17.30
CA LYS A 226 5.50 -21.04 17.88
C LYS A 226 4.16 -20.47 18.33
N ASP A 227 4.19 -19.68 19.40
CA ASP A 227 3.07 -18.84 19.77
C ASP A 227 3.05 -17.60 18.86
N CYS A 228 1.96 -17.42 18.11
CA CYS A 228 1.83 -16.38 17.10
C CYS A 228 0.76 -15.39 17.54
N GLY A 229 1.19 -14.21 17.98
CA GLY A 229 0.33 -13.16 18.48
C GLY A 229 0.98 -12.43 19.63
N TRP A 230 0.22 -11.54 20.25
CA TRP A 230 0.59 -10.83 21.47
C TRP A 230 -0.68 -10.51 22.26
N ASP A 231 -0.55 -10.42 23.57
CA ASP A 231 -1.63 -9.96 24.45
C ASP A 231 -1.62 -8.42 24.46
N ALA A 232 -2.78 -7.84 24.15
CA ALA A 232 -3.00 -6.40 24.09
C ALA A 232 -3.76 -5.86 25.30
#